data_AF-A0A925MT32-F1
#
_entry.id   AF-A0A925MT32-F1
#
_cell.length_a   1.000
_cell.length_b   1.000
_cell.length_c   1.000
_cell.angle_alpha   90.00
_cell.angle_beta   90.00
_cell.angle_gamma   90.00
#
_symmetry.space_group_name_H-M   'P 1'
#
loop_
_entity.id
_entity.type
_entity.pdbx_description
1 polymer ?
#
loop_
_entity_poly.entity_id
_entity_poly.type
_entity_poly.pdbx_seq_one_letter_code
_entity_poly.pdbx_strand_id
1 'polypeptide(L)' 'FADGPGVTLYEPDGHLRPLAAIEADVVRLAIGHYRGRMTEVARRLGIGRSTLYRKLAELGIDSAA' A
#
# COMPACT_ATOMS: atom_id res chain seq x y z
N PHE A 1 -14.76 -4.00 14.29
CA PHE A 1 -13.61 -3.10 14.12
C PHE A 1 -12.57 -3.89 13.36
N ALA A 2 -12.32 -3.54 12.09
CA ALA A 2 -11.42 -4.32 11.25
C ALA A 2 -9.97 -4.07 11.72
N ASP A 3 -9.38 -5.10 12.31
CA ASP A 3 -7.97 -5.18 12.70
C ASP A 3 -7.14 -5.33 11.42
N GLY A 4 -6.97 -4.23 10.70
CA GLY A 4 -5.96 -4.08 9.66
C GLY A 4 -4.89 -3.12 10.19
N PRO A 5 -3.60 -3.33 9.91
CA PRO A 5 -2.56 -2.45 10.39
C PRO A 5 -2.88 -1.03 9.93
N GLY A 6 -3.15 -0.13 10.89
CA GLY A 6 -3.47 1.25 10.60
C GLY A 6 -2.32 1.91 9.85
N VAL A 7 -2.63 2.73 8.85
CA VAL A 7 -1.63 3.52 8.14
C VAL A 7 -1.20 4.65 9.07
N THR A 8 -0.01 4.56 9.64
CA THR A 8 0.56 5.63 10.46
C THR A 8 1.04 6.74 9.54
N LEU A 9 0.50 7.95 9.67
CA LEU A 9 0.86 9.10 8.82
C LEU A 9 2.06 9.89 9.35
N TYR A 10 2.29 9.83 10.67
CA TYR A 10 3.30 10.62 11.36
C TYR A 10 4.41 9.71 11.91
N GLU A 11 5.63 10.21 11.88
CA GLU A 11 6.78 9.62 12.55
C GLU A 11 6.68 9.88 14.07
N PRO A 12 7.42 9.13 14.91
CA PRO A 12 7.38 9.29 16.36
C PRO A 12 7.82 10.68 16.85
N ASP A 13 8.51 11.45 16.01
CA ASP A 13 8.93 12.83 16.23
C ASP A 13 7.85 13.87 15.84
N GLY A 14 6.71 13.42 15.30
CA GLY A 14 5.61 14.27 14.86
C GLY A 14 5.72 14.76 13.41
N HIS A 15 6.76 14.39 12.68
CA HIS A 15 6.90 14.74 11.26
C HIS A 15 6.06 13.85 10.35
N LEU A 16 5.67 14.38 9.19
CA LEU A 16 4.93 13.59 8.20
C LEU A 16 5.88 12.56 7.59
N ARG A 17 5.47 11.29 7.58
CA ARG A 17 6.23 10.24 6.91
C ARG A 17 6.36 10.56 5.41
N PRO A 18 7.44 10.10 4.75
CA PRO A 18 7.57 10.21 3.32
C PRO A 18 6.35 9.59 2.62
N LEU A 19 5.84 10.25 1.58
CA LEU A 19 4.68 9.78 0.84
C LEU A 19 4.87 8.34 0.34
N ALA A 20 6.07 7.97 -0.08
CA ALA A 20 6.41 6.61 -0.51
C ALA A 20 6.17 5.56 0.61
N ALA A 21 6.47 5.89 1.86
CA ALA A 21 6.25 4.98 2.99
C ALA A 21 4.75 4.81 3.31
N ILE A 22 4.00 5.92 3.24
CA ILE A 22 2.54 5.92 3.42
C ILE A 22 1.88 5.12 2.30
N GLU A 23 2.27 5.35 1.05
CA GLU A 23 1.78 4.61 -0.11
C GLU A 23 2.06 3.11 0.01
N ALA A 24 3.22 2.72 0.56
CA ALA A 24 3.54 1.32 0.79
C ALA A 24 2.58 0.64 1.76
N ASP A 25 2.28 1.30 2.87
CA ASP A 25 1.37 0.79 3.88
C ASP A 25 -0.05 0.70 3.33
N VAL A 26 -0.49 1.69 2.55
CA VAL A 26 -1.81 1.68 1.87
C VAL A 26 -1.89 0.54 0.85
N VAL A 27 -0.85 0.32 0.04
CA VAL A 27 -0.81 -0.75 -0.95
C VAL A 27 -0.83 -2.12 -0.27
N ARG A 28 -0.04 -2.33 0.80
CA ARG A 28 -0.06 -3.57 1.59
C ARG A 28 -1.42 -3.82 2.22
N LEU A 29 -2.02 -2.80 2.81
CA LEU A 29 -3.36 -2.88 3.40
C LEU A 29 -4.40 -3.26 2.35
N ALA A 30 -4.36 -2.63 1.18
CA ALA A 30 -5.26 -2.93 0.07
C ALA A 30 -5.07 -4.37 -0.42
N ILE A 31 -3.83 -4.83 -0.59
CA ILE A 31 -3.54 -6.22 -1.02
C ILE A 31 -4.11 -7.23 -0.03
N GLY A 32 -3.89 -7.03 1.27
CA GLY A 32 -4.46 -7.88 2.31
C GLY A 32 -5.99 -7.85 2.30
N HIS A 33 -6.57 -6.65 2.23
CA HIS A 33 -8.03 -6.46 2.26
C HIS A 33 -8.73 -7.09 1.05
N TYR A 34 -8.16 -6.95 -0.14
CA TYR A 34 -8.70 -7.51 -1.39
C TYR A 34 -8.19 -8.92 -1.70
N ARG A 35 -7.53 -9.60 -0.75
CA ARG A 35 -7.02 -10.98 -0.85
C ARG A 35 -6.14 -11.21 -2.09
N GLY A 36 -5.22 -10.28 -2.37
CA GLY A 36 -4.30 -10.40 -3.50
C GLY A 36 -4.92 -10.15 -4.89
N ARG A 37 -6.17 -9.68 -4.97
CA ARG A 37 -6.80 -9.33 -6.26
C ARG A 37 -6.25 -8.03 -6.83
N MET A 38 -5.09 -8.08 -7.48
CA MET A 38 -4.36 -6.91 -8.00
C MET A 38 -5.22 -5.97 -8.87
N THR A 39 -6.10 -6.51 -9.70
CA THR A 39 -7.02 -5.70 -10.54
C THR A 39 -7.98 -4.87 -9.70
N GLU A 40 -8.54 -5.45 -8.62
CA GLU A 40 -9.44 -4.73 -7.72
C GLU A 40 -8.66 -3.72 -6.86
N VAL A 41 -7.46 -4.10 -6.39
CA VAL A 41 -6.54 -3.19 -5.68
C VAL A 41 -6.25 -1.95 -6.52
N ALA A 42 -5.80 -2.11 -7.77
CA ALA A 42 -5.50 -1.00 -8.68
C ALA A 42 -6.73 -0.11 -8.90
N ARG A 43 -7.90 -0.72 -9.17
CA ARG A 43 -9.15 0.00 -9.39
C ARG A 43 -9.59 0.80 -8.17
N ARG A 44 -9.40 0.26 -6.97
CA ARG A 44 -9.80 0.89 -5.70
C ARG A 44 -8.85 1.97 -5.24
N LEU A 45 -7.57 1.82 -5.55
CA LEU A 45 -6.56 2.86 -5.35
C LEU A 45 -6.62 3.95 -6.43
N GLY A 46 -7.41 3.77 -7.50
CA GLY A 46 -7.54 4.75 -8.59
C GLY A 46 -6.29 4.85 -9.48
N ILE A 47 -5.42 3.84 -9.45
CA ILE A 47 -4.18 3.81 -10.22
C ILE A 47 -4.22 2.74 -11.30
N GLY A 48 -3.46 2.95 -12.37
CA GLY A 48 -3.28 1.92 -13.41
C GLY A 48 -2.53 0.70 -12.86
N ARG A 49 -2.79 -0.48 -13.44
CA ARG A 49 -2.06 -1.72 -13.09
C ARG A 49 -0.54 -1.56 -13.24
N SER A 50 -0.08 -0.87 -14.30
CA SER A 50 1.34 -0.58 -14.52
C SER A 50 1.94 0.27 -13.40
N THR A 51 1.20 1.25 -12.89
CA THR A 51 1.61 2.06 -11.74
C THR A 51 1.65 1.24 -10.45
N LEU A 52 0.67 0.35 -10.24
CA LEU A 52 0.66 -0.54 -9.08
C LEU A 52 1.90 -1.44 -9.08
N TYR A 53 2.20 -2.14 -10.18
CA TYR A 53 3.38 -3.00 -10.28
C TYR A 53 4.69 -2.22 -10.12
N ARG A 54 4.78 -1.00 -10.66
CA ARG A 54 5.97 -0.16 -10.46
C ARG A 54 6.17 0.19 -8.98
N LYS A 55 5.08 0.57 -8.29
CA LYS A 55 5.14 0.83 -6.84
C LYS A 55 5.50 -0.43 -6.06
N LEU A 56 4.94 -1.59 -6.40
CA LEU A 56 5.31 -2.85 -5.73
C LEU A 56 6.80 -3.14 -5.85
N ALA A 57 7.39 -2.88 -7.02
CA ALA A 57 8.81 -3.11 -7.27
C ALA A 57 9.69 -2.10 -6.52
N GLU A 58 9.31 -0.81 -6.55
CA GLU A 58 9.98 0.27 -5.80
C GLU A 58 9.93 0.04 -4.28
N LEU A 59 8.87 -0.63 -3.80
CA LEU A 59 8.62 -0.88 -2.38
C LEU A 59 9.09 -2.27 -1.91
N GLY A 60 9.60 -3.12 -2.81
CA GLY A 60 10.03 -4.49 -2.49
C GLY A 60 8.91 -5.41 -2.02
N ILE A 61 7.67 -5.20 -2.48
CA ILE A 61 6.48 -5.96 -2.05
C ILE A 61 6.20 -7.16 -2.97
N ASP A 62 6.77 -7.21 -4.18
CA ASP A 62 6.53 -8.26 -5.19
C ASP A 62 6.86 -9.70 -4.75
N SER A 63 7.57 -9.91 -3.63
CA SER A 63 8.04 -11.24 -3.19
C SER A 63 7.29 -11.82 -1.98
N ALA A 64 6.25 -11.17 -1.47
CA ALA A 64 5.49 -11.65 -0.31
C ALA A 64 4.23 -12.48 -0.68
N ALA A 65 4.24 -13.11 -1.87
CA ALA A 65 3.18 -14.00 -2.34
C ALA A 65 3.49 -15.46 -2.03
#